data_AF-A0A9R1VZB7-F1
#
_entry.id   AF-A0A9R1VZB7-F1
#
_cell.length_a   1.000
_cell.length_b   1.000
_cell.length_c   1.000
_cell.angle_alpha   90.00
_cell.angle_beta   90.00
_cell.angle_gamma   90.00
#
_symmetry.space_group_name_H-M   'P 1'
#
loop_
_entity.id
_entity.type
_entity.pdbx_description
1 polymer ?
#
loop_
_entity_poly.entity_id
_entity_poly.type
_entity_poly.pdbx_seq_one_letter_code
_entity_poly.pdbx_strand_id
1 'polypeptide(L)'
;MLFLPRKFKVAVSVPTDNSVDVLTNDIGVVVVTDDNGEPHAHIFLSRVGGGMERTHRMESTFPCLAEPLGYVPKEGIMYAVKSIIFEPPKELPEWELKSHLGWIEQGDGRLLCGLHVDSGRVKGIMKKTLREIIEKCNLLVRIPPNQNIVLCDIRPSWKRPITVALAQGGLLVGLLYNESIVVRVTSCPNVCARPYMAGLGLVEF
;
A
#
# COMPACT_ATOMS: atom_id res chain seq x y z
N MET A 1 1.31 30.78 -4.32
CA MET A 1 0.88 29.47 -3.79
C MET A 1 0.30 28.68 -4.97
N LEU A 2 0.83 27.50 -5.28
CA LEU A 2 0.34 26.69 -6.41
C LEU A 2 -0.74 25.74 -5.89
N PHE A 3 -1.97 25.87 -6.39
CA PHE A 3 -3.06 24.92 -6.13
C PHE A 3 -3.23 24.03 -7.36
N LEU A 4 -3.33 22.72 -7.14
CA LEU A 4 -3.61 21.78 -8.22
C LEU A 4 -5.11 21.78 -8.55
N PRO A 5 -5.50 21.57 -9.82
CA PRO A 5 -6.90 21.61 -10.24
C PRO A 5 -7.75 20.45 -9.69
N ARG A 6 -7.10 19.38 -9.23
CA ARG A 6 -7.73 18.18 -8.66
C ARG A 6 -6.83 17.58 -7.57
N LYS A 7 -7.35 16.58 -6.87
CA LYS A 7 -6.55 15.72 -5.98
C LYS A 7 -5.37 15.13 -6.74
N PHE A 8 -4.27 14.94 -6.03
CA PHE A 8 -3.03 14.42 -6.58
C PHE A 8 -2.49 13.35 -5.63
N LYS A 9 -2.18 12.16 -6.15
CA LYS A 9 -1.77 10.99 -5.39
C LYS A 9 -0.38 10.55 -5.80
N VAL A 10 0.45 10.27 -4.81
CA VAL A 10 1.79 9.75 -4.99
C VAL A 10 1.94 8.47 -4.19
N ALA A 11 2.49 7.42 -4.80
CA ALA A 11 2.88 6.20 -4.12
C ALA A 11 4.38 5.97 -4.26
N VAL A 12 5.01 5.53 -3.17
CA VAL A 12 6.43 5.14 -3.15
C VAL A 12 6.51 3.69 -2.74
N SER A 13 7.29 2.90 -3.48
CA SER A 13 7.55 1.50 -3.17
C SER A 13 8.99 1.11 -3.47
N VAL A 14 9.30 -0.16 -3.23
CA VAL A 14 10.54 -0.82 -3.63
C VAL A 14 10.24 -1.92 -4.67
N PRO A 15 11.22 -2.37 -5.46
CA PRO A 15 11.07 -3.50 -6.36
C PRO A 15 10.37 -4.67 -5.70
N THR A 16 9.54 -5.38 -6.47
CA THR A 16 8.70 -6.52 -6.05
C THR A 16 7.57 -6.19 -5.08
N ASP A 17 7.58 -5.08 -4.34
CA ASP A 17 6.49 -4.73 -3.43
C ASP A 17 5.46 -3.83 -4.13
N ASN A 18 4.28 -4.37 -4.39
CA ASN A 18 3.15 -3.59 -4.92
C ASN A 18 1.98 -3.45 -3.92
N SER A 19 2.26 -3.49 -2.61
CA SER A 19 1.26 -3.27 -1.56
C SER A 19 0.53 -1.92 -1.70
N VAL A 20 1.18 -0.94 -2.33
CA VAL A 20 0.67 0.43 -2.56
C VAL A 20 -0.14 0.60 -3.84
N ASP A 21 -0.28 -0.44 -4.68
CA ASP A 21 -0.94 -0.34 -5.99
C ASP A 21 -0.36 0.82 -6.81
N VAL A 22 0.97 0.79 -7.05
CA VAL A 22 1.78 1.93 -7.51
C VAL A 22 1.22 2.58 -8.78
N LEU A 23 0.75 1.76 -9.73
CA LEU A 23 0.25 2.19 -11.04
C LEU A 23 -1.09 2.94 -10.99
N THR A 24 -1.75 3.00 -9.83
CA THR A 24 -3.07 3.62 -9.67
C THR A 24 -3.01 5.09 -9.22
N ASN A 25 -1.80 5.62 -9.09
CA ASN A 25 -1.50 6.95 -8.59
C ASN A 25 -1.07 7.88 -9.73
N ASP A 26 -1.16 9.20 -9.52
CA ASP A 26 -0.68 10.19 -10.49
C ASP A 26 0.82 10.03 -10.73
N ILE A 27 1.58 9.86 -9.64
CA ILE A 27 2.99 9.50 -9.66
C ILE A 27 3.23 8.22 -8.85
N GLY A 28 3.85 7.25 -9.49
CA GLY A 28 4.44 6.09 -8.84
C GLY A 28 5.96 6.23 -8.77
N VAL A 29 6.55 6.00 -7.61
CA VAL A 29 8.00 6.05 -7.39
C VAL A 29 8.45 4.69 -6.89
N VAL A 30 9.42 4.09 -7.56
CA VAL A 30 9.95 2.76 -7.19
C VAL A 30 11.44 2.93 -6.94
N VAL A 31 11.84 2.79 -5.68
CA VAL A 31 13.21 3.03 -5.24
C VAL A 31 14.05 1.78 -5.49
N VAL A 32 15.03 1.88 -6.39
CA VAL A 32 15.89 0.78 -6.82
C VAL A 32 17.32 1.13 -6.45
N THR A 33 18.05 0.16 -5.93
CA THR A 33 19.48 0.29 -5.68
C THR A 33 20.25 -0.17 -6.91
N ASP A 34 21.23 0.60 -7.36
CA ASP A 34 22.11 0.19 -8.46
C ASP A 34 23.17 -0.83 -7.99
N ASP A 35 24.02 -1.30 -8.91
CA ASP A 35 25.07 -2.27 -8.62
C ASP A 35 26.13 -1.75 -7.63
N ASN A 36 26.22 -0.43 -7.44
CA ASN A 36 27.17 0.21 -6.52
C ASN A 36 26.56 0.47 -5.13
N GLY A 37 25.29 0.13 -4.92
CA GLY A 37 24.60 0.39 -3.66
C GLY A 37 23.93 1.76 -3.59
N GLU A 38 23.93 2.54 -4.67
CA GLU A 38 23.36 3.88 -4.70
C GLU A 38 21.87 3.86 -5.05
N PRO A 39 21.01 4.49 -4.24
CA PRO A 39 19.57 4.51 -4.47
C PRO A 39 19.19 5.44 -5.62
N HIS A 40 18.32 4.94 -6.46
CA HIS A 40 17.72 5.64 -7.57
C HIS A 40 16.20 5.41 -7.56
N ALA A 41 15.46 6.12 -8.41
CA ALA A 41 14.02 5.98 -8.50
C ALA A 41 13.56 5.80 -9.95
N HIS A 42 12.76 4.77 -10.19
CA HIS A 42 11.92 4.68 -11.37
C HIS A 42 10.63 5.43 -11.13
N ILE A 43 10.25 6.24 -12.10
CA ILE A 43 9.11 7.12 -12.04
C ILE A 43 8.07 6.65 -13.05
N PHE A 44 6.87 6.42 -12.54
CA PHE A 44 5.67 6.17 -13.30
C PHE A 44 4.81 7.42 -13.26
N LEU A 45 4.34 7.88 -14.41
CA LEU A 45 3.45 9.02 -14.50
C LEU A 45 2.19 8.64 -15.28
N SER A 46 1.04 9.00 -14.74
CA SER A 46 -0.18 8.99 -15.53
C SER A 46 -0.26 10.23 -16.41
N ARG A 47 -0.41 10.02 -17.72
CA ARG A 47 -0.55 11.09 -18.71
C ARG A 47 -1.89 11.85 -18.63
N VAL A 48 -2.85 11.32 -17.88
CA VAL A 48 -4.22 11.87 -17.75
C VAL A 48 -4.63 12.16 -16.31
N GLY A 49 -3.68 12.13 -15.36
CA GLY A 49 -3.96 12.14 -13.93
C GLY A 49 -4.34 10.74 -13.46
N GLY A 50 -3.46 10.11 -12.70
CA GLY A 50 -3.55 8.70 -12.33
C GLY A 50 -4.75 8.48 -11.45
N GLY A 51 -5.63 7.57 -11.86
CA GLY A 51 -6.91 7.47 -11.22
C GLY A 51 -7.73 6.31 -11.74
N MET A 52 -8.42 5.68 -10.79
CA MET A 52 -9.40 4.64 -11.06
C MET A 52 -10.81 5.20 -11.22
N GLU A 53 -10.99 6.51 -11.13
CA GLU A 53 -12.31 7.13 -11.20
C GLU A 53 -12.86 7.09 -12.63
N ARG A 54 -14.16 6.86 -12.74
CA ARG A 54 -14.91 7.03 -13.99
C ARG A 54 -16.30 7.56 -13.69
N THR A 55 -17.05 7.87 -14.73
CA THR A 55 -18.49 8.15 -14.65
C THR A 55 -19.22 7.09 -15.46
N HIS A 56 -20.31 6.55 -14.92
CA HIS A 56 -21.09 5.55 -15.65
C HIS A 56 -21.71 6.16 -16.91
N ARG A 57 -21.72 5.39 -18.00
CA ARG A 57 -22.24 5.80 -19.32
C ARG A 57 -21.51 7.00 -19.95
N MET A 58 -20.33 7.37 -19.44
CA MET A 58 -19.49 8.42 -19.99
C MET A 58 -18.15 7.83 -20.42
N GLU A 59 -18.02 7.49 -21.70
CA GLU A 59 -16.84 6.82 -22.26
C GLU A 59 -15.57 7.67 -22.22
N SER A 60 -15.73 9.00 -22.18
CA SER A 60 -14.61 9.94 -22.00
C SER A 60 -13.97 9.88 -20.61
N THR A 61 -14.52 9.10 -19.68
CA THR A 61 -13.94 8.87 -18.35
C THR A 61 -13.63 7.39 -18.16
N PHE A 62 -12.35 7.07 -17.98
CA PHE A 62 -11.86 5.69 -17.90
C PHE A 62 -10.72 5.56 -16.89
N PRO A 63 -10.57 4.40 -16.23
CA PRO A 63 -9.41 4.14 -15.39
C PRO A 63 -8.15 4.10 -16.24
N CYS A 64 -7.06 4.66 -15.72
CA CYS A 64 -5.78 4.72 -16.43
C CYS A 64 -4.63 4.31 -15.50
N LEU A 65 -3.77 3.42 -15.98
CA LEU A 65 -2.53 3.06 -15.30
C LEU A 65 -1.46 4.11 -15.58
N ALA A 66 -0.63 4.40 -14.57
CA ALA A 66 0.57 5.18 -14.76
C ALA A 66 1.55 4.43 -15.68
N GLU A 67 2.16 5.14 -16.62
CA GLU A 67 3.12 4.60 -17.56
C GLU A 67 4.55 4.84 -17.05
N PRO A 68 5.51 3.94 -17.34
CA PRO A 68 6.92 4.20 -17.08
C PRO A 68 7.33 5.50 -17.79
N LEU A 69 7.78 6.47 -17.02
CA LEU A 69 8.22 7.76 -17.55
C LEU A 69 9.74 7.83 -17.61
N GLY A 70 10.41 7.33 -16.58
CA GLY A 70 11.85 7.31 -16.59
C GLY A 70 12.52 7.04 -15.27
N TYR A 71 13.82 7.28 -15.23
CA TYR A 71 14.70 6.98 -14.11
C TYR A 71 15.44 8.24 -13.64
N VAL A 72 15.60 8.41 -12.33
CA VAL A 72 16.33 9.54 -11.73
C VAL A 72 17.16 9.13 -10.51
N PRO A 73 18.34 9.75 -10.30
CA PRO A 73 19.09 9.57 -9.06
C PRO A 73 18.33 10.17 -7.87
N LYS A 74 18.64 9.71 -6.66
CA LYS A 74 17.96 10.12 -5.41
C LYS A 74 17.88 11.63 -5.25
N GLU A 75 18.96 12.34 -5.57
CA GLU A 75 19.08 13.80 -5.46
C GLU A 75 18.09 14.51 -6.40
N GLY A 76 17.79 13.87 -7.54
CA GLY A 76 16.89 14.38 -8.57
C GLY A 76 15.41 14.16 -8.29
N ILE A 77 15.02 13.26 -7.37
CA ILE A 77 13.62 12.85 -7.18
C ILE A 77 12.68 14.04 -6.96
N MET A 78 13.06 14.95 -6.05
CA MET A 78 12.21 16.11 -5.74
C MET A 78 12.07 17.06 -6.92
N TYR A 79 13.13 17.22 -7.71
CA TYR A 79 13.09 18.02 -8.91
C TYR A 79 12.29 17.33 -10.01
N ALA A 80 12.42 16.02 -10.18
CA ALA A 80 11.74 15.22 -11.17
C ALA A 80 10.21 15.21 -10.94
N VAL A 81 9.79 15.01 -9.69
CA VAL A 81 8.38 15.13 -9.27
C VAL A 81 7.83 16.54 -9.53
N LYS A 82 8.67 17.58 -9.46
CA LYS A 82 8.27 18.97 -9.69
C LYS A 82 8.27 19.39 -11.16
N SER A 83 9.16 18.83 -11.98
CA SER A 83 9.55 19.43 -13.27
C SER A 83 9.34 18.51 -14.48
N ILE A 84 9.01 17.24 -14.24
CA ILE A 84 8.78 16.22 -15.28
C ILE A 84 9.97 16.12 -16.27
N ILE A 85 11.20 15.88 -15.77
CA ILE A 85 12.41 15.60 -16.58
C ILE A 85 12.98 14.24 -16.15
N PHE A 86 13.19 13.30 -17.08
CA PHE A 86 13.62 11.93 -16.77
C PHE A 86 14.51 11.31 -17.84
N GLU A 87 15.33 10.34 -17.45
CA GLU A 87 16.05 9.41 -18.34
C GLU A 87 15.16 8.22 -18.72
N PRO A 88 15.47 7.44 -19.77
CA PRO A 88 14.69 6.24 -20.12
C PRO A 88 14.52 5.26 -18.94
N PRO A 89 13.33 4.64 -18.77
CA PRO A 89 13.09 3.71 -17.67
C PRO A 89 13.90 2.42 -17.85
N LYS A 90 14.49 1.91 -16.75
CA LYS A 90 15.13 0.59 -16.74
C LYS A 90 14.09 -0.51 -16.49
N GLU A 91 14.42 -1.75 -16.83
CA GLU A 91 13.57 -2.92 -16.52
C GLU A 91 13.44 -3.12 -15.01
N LEU A 92 12.25 -3.52 -14.56
CA LEU A 92 11.94 -3.82 -13.16
C LEU A 92 11.55 -5.30 -13.03
N PRO A 93 11.83 -5.93 -11.88
CA PRO A 93 11.36 -7.28 -11.62
C PRO A 93 9.83 -7.33 -11.53
N GLU A 94 9.29 -8.55 -11.62
CA GLU A 94 7.85 -8.78 -11.51
C GLU A 94 7.30 -8.34 -10.14
N TRP A 95 6.06 -7.83 -10.16
CA TRP A 95 5.40 -7.26 -8.99
C TRP A 95 4.69 -8.32 -8.16
N GLU A 96 4.84 -8.26 -6.84
CA GLU A 96 4.11 -9.10 -5.89
C GLU A 96 3.22 -8.24 -4.98
N LEU A 97 1.96 -8.66 -4.80
CA LEU A 97 1.07 -8.04 -3.83
C LEU A 97 1.36 -8.57 -2.43
N LYS A 98 2.11 -7.80 -1.64
CA LYS A 98 2.49 -8.19 -0.27
C LYS A 98 1.41 -7.76 0.74
N SER A 99 0.88 -8.73 1.48
CA SER A 99 -0.17 -8.48 2.49
C SER A 99 0.37 -8.01 3.84
N HIS A 100 1.64 -8.31 4.12
CA HIS A 100 2.34 -8.06 5.40
C HIS A 100 1.61 -8.58 6.64
N LEU A 101 0.79 -9.64 6.49
CA LEU A 101 0.04 -10.26 7.57
C LEU A 101 0.89 -11.25 8.35
N GLY A 102 0.56 -11.43 9.64
CA GLY A 102 1.25 -12.37 10.52
C GLY A 102 2.52 -11.80 11.15
N TRP A 103 3.31 -12.70 11.75
CA TRP A 103 4.55 -12.36 12.44
C TRP A 103 5.72 -12.38 11.46
N ILE A 104 6.40 -11.24 11.28
CA ILE A 104 7.53 -11.10 10.36
C ILE A 104 8.70 -10.43 11.12
N GLU A 105 9.94 -10.79 10.80
CA GLU A 105 11.13 -10.16 11.37
C GLU A 105 11.44 -8.82 10.68
N GLN A 106 11.75 -7.78 11.44
CA GLN A 106 12.06 -6.44 10.90
C GLN A 106 13.51 -6.31 10.40
N GLY A 107 14.39 -7.24 10.78
CA GLY A 107 15.82 -7.21 10.47
C GLY A 107 16.71 -6.57 11.56
N ASP A 108 16.12 -5.93 12.57
CA ASP A 108 16.81 -5.36 13.74
C ASP A 108 16.67 -6.23 15.01
N GLY A 109 16.22 -7.48 14.85
CA GLY A 109 15.89 -8.41 15.93
C GLY A 109 14.51 -8.20 16.57
N ARG A 110 13.72 -7.23 16.08
CA ARG A 110 12.32 -7.03 16.48
C ARG A 110 11.36 -7.66 15.47
N LEU A 111 10.11 -7.80 15.91
CA LEU A 111 9.03 -8.39 15.14
C LEU A 111 7.99 -7.33 14.76
N LEU A 112 7.42 -7.50 13.58
CA LEU A 112 6.16 -6.88 13.19
C LEU A 112 5.02 -7.91 13.23
N CYS A 113 3.82 -7.44 13.53
CA CYS A 113 2.60 -8.26 13.54
C CYS A 113 1.53 -7.59 12.68
N GLY A 114 1.30 -8.13 11.49
CA GLY A 114 0.22 -7.71 10.61
C GLY A 114 -1.10 -8.38 10.96
N LEU A 115 -2.13 -7.57 11.11
CA LEU A 115 -3.46 -7.95 11.58
C LEU A 115 -4.46 -7.69 10.47
N HIS A 116 -5.22 -8.74 10.12
CA HIS A 116 -6.33 -8.62 9.20
C HIS A 116 -7.49 -7.88 9.88
N VAL A 117 -8.03 -6.85 9.21
CA VAL A 117 -9.17 -6.08 9.68
C VAL A 117 -10.15 -5.93 8.53
N ASP A 118 -11.30 -6.60 8.64
CA ASP A 118 -12.34 -6.54 7.62
C ASP A 118 -12.79 -5.10 7.36
N SER A 119 -12.60 -4.64 6.12
CA SER A 119 -12.91 -3.28 5.67
C SER A 119 -12.28 -2.17 6.53
N GLY A 120 -11.16 -2.45 7.21
CA GLY A 120 -10.52 -1.53 8.15
C GLY A 120 -11.38 -1.10 9.34
N ARG A 121 -12.43 -1.86 9.67
CA ARG A 121 -13.42 -1.46 10.67
C ARG A 121 -13.01 -1.85 12.10
N VAL A 122 -12.38 -0.91 12.82
CA VAL A 122 -11.99 -1.10 14.22
C VAL A 122 -13.07 -0.59 15.19
N LYS A 123 -13.76 -1.49 15.90
CA LYS A 123 -14.81 -1.16 16.88
C LYS A 123 -14.90 -2.16 18.04
N GLY A 124 -15.66 -1.82 19.08
CA GLY A 124 -15.97 -2.74 20.19
C GLY A 124 -14.73 -3.28 20.91
N ILE A 125 -14.74 -4.59 21.19
CA ILE A 125 -13.67 -5.27 21.93
C ILE A 125 -12.32 -5.22 21.21
N MET A 126 -12.33 -5.26 19.86
CA MET A 126 -11.12 -5.13 19.04
C MET A 126 -10.44 -3.78 19.28
N LYS A 127 -11.22 -2.69 19.24
CA LYS A 127 -10.69 -1.33 19.49
C LYS A 127 -10.06 -1.21 20.87
N LYS A 128 -10.75 -1.72 21.90
CA LYS A 128 -10.26 -1.69 23.29
C LYS A 128 -8.96 -2.48 23.43
N THR A 129 -8.93 -3.70 22.89
CA THR A 129 -7.77 -4.59 22.94
C THR A 129 -6.55 -3.99 22.23
N LEU A 130 -6.73 -3.49 21.00
CA LEU A 130 -5.66 -2.82 20.26
C LEU A 130 -5.10 -1.64 21.05
N ARG A 131 -5.97 -0.77 21.57
CA ARG A 131 -5.56 0.39 22.38
C ARG A 131 -4.73 -0.03 23.58
N GLU A 132 -5.19 -1.02 24.34
CA GLU A 132 -4.48 -1.51 25.53
C GLU A 132 -3.10 -2.09 25.19
N ILE A 133 -2.99 -2.88 24.12
CA ILE A 133 -1.70 -3.44 23.68
C ILE A 133 -0.73 -2.34 23.24
N ILE A 134 -1.21 -1.41 22.41
CA ILE A 134 -0.41 -0.30 21.88
C ILE A 134 0.10 0.58 23.01
N GLU A 135 -0.76 0.96 23.96
CA GLU A 135 -0.39 1.80 25.10
C GLU A 135 0.56 1.08 26.05
N LYS A 136 0.28 -0.17 26.41
CA LYS A 136 1.09 -0.94 27.36
C LYS A 136 2.49 -1.22 26.85
N CYS A 137 2.62 -1.49 25.56
CA CYS A 137 3.88 -1.87 24.94
C CYS A 137 4.57 -0.71 24.21
N ASN A 138 3.95 0.48 24.17
CA ASN A 138 4.39 1.66 23.43
C ASN A 138 4.75 1.33 21.96
N LEU A 139 3.85 0.62 21.28
CA LEU A 139 4.10 0.13 19.92
C LEU A 139 3.87 1.22 18.88
N LEU A 140 4.73 1.22 17.87
CA LEU A 140 4.47 1.95 16.63
C LEU A 140 3.42 1.19 15.81
N VAL A 141 2.49 1.91 15.19
CA VAL A 141 1.45 1.34 14.33
C VAL A 141 1.63 1.85 12.91
N ARG A 142 1.57 0.94 11.93
CA ARG A 142 1.51 1.26 10.50
C ARG A 142 0.17 0.84 9.92
N ILE A 143 -0.37 1.65 9.02
CA ILE A 143 -1.63 1.38 8.32
C ILE A 143 -1.30 1.07 6.87
N PRO A 144 -1.23 -0.21 6.47
CA PRO A 144 -1.01 -0.58 5.08
C PRO A 144 -2.20 -0.22 4.16
N PRO A 145 -1.96 -0.13 2.84
CA PRO A 145 -2.97 0.31 1.86
C PRO A 145 -4.14 -0.66 1.63
N ASN A 146 -4.11 -1.83 2.27
CA ASN A 146 -5.14 -2.87 2.24
C ASN A 146 -6.09 -2.81 3.46
N GLN A 147 -6.12 -1.68 4.18
CA GLN A 147 -7.02 -1.42 5.32
C GLN A 147 -6.76 -2.29 6.56
N ASN A 148 -5.61 -2.96 6.61
CA ASN A 148 -5.15 -3.73 7.75
C ASN A 148 -4.39 -2.85 8.76
N ILE A 149 -3.90 -3.48 9.83
CA ILE A 149 -3.08 -2.82 10.85
C ILE A 149 -1.80 -3.62 11.04
N VAL A 150 -0.65 -2.94 11.11
CA VAL A 150 0.63 -3.57 11.44
C VAL A 150 1.17 -2.97 12.73
N LEU A 151 1.34 -3.81 13.75
CA LEU A 151 2.03 -3.47 14.98
C LEU A 151 3.53 -3.67 14.78
N CYS A 152 4.34 -2.65 15.06
CA CYS A 152 5.77 -2.66 14.82
C CYS A 152 6.55 -2.69 16.15
N ASP A 153 7.84 -2.98 16.05
CA ASP A 153 8.82 -2.89 17.14
C ASP A 153 8.53 -3.81 18.32
N ILE A 154 7.94 -4.98 18.04
CA ILE A 154 7.56 -5.95 19.05
C ILE A 154 8.78 -6.78 19.45
N ARG A 155 9.09 -6.82 20.75
CA ARG A 155 10.14 -7.71 21.27
C ARG A 155 9.72 -9.18 21.09
N PRO A 156 10.62 -10.10 20.69
CA PRO A 156 10.30 -11.51 20.55
C PRO A 156 9.64 -12.13 21.80
N SER A 157 10.03 -11.68 23.00
CA SER A 157 9.44 -12.10 24.28
C SER A 157 7.95 -11.76 24.43
N TRP A 158 7.45 -10.76 23.71
CA TRP A 158 6.06 -10.31 23.76
C TRP A 158 5.15 -10.99 22.75
N LYS A 159 5.72 -11.78 21.81
CA LYS A 159 4.98 -12.48 20.76
C LYS A 159 3.79 -13.26 21.32
N ARG A 160 4.03 -14.09 22.34
CA ARG A 160 2.99 -14.94 22.94
C ARG A 160 1.93 -14.13 23.70
N PRO A 161 2.28 -13.22 24.64
CA PRO A 161 1.31 -12.35 25.30
C PRO A 161 0.43 -11.54 24.34
N ILE A 162 1.03 -10.95 23.31
CA ILE A 162 0.31 -10.15 22.30
C ILE A 162 -0.61 -11.04 21.47
N THR A 163 -0.16 -12.22 21.03
CA THR A 163 -1.00 -13.17 20.29
C THR A 163 -2.26 -13.56 21.07
N VAL A 164 -2.11 -13.85 22.37
CA VAL A 164 -3.25 -14.22 23.23
C VAL A 164 -4.22 -13.05 23.39
N ALA A 165 -3.71 -11.85 23.66
CA ALA A 165 -4.54 -10.66 23.82
C ALA A 165 -5.29 -10.33 22.51
N LEU A 166 -4.62 -10.41 21.36
CA LEU A 166 -5.24 -10.20 20.05
C LEU A 166 -6.36 -11.21 19.79
N ALA A 167 -6.14 -12.50 20.08
CA ALA A 167 -7.16 -13.53 19.93
C ALA A 167 -8.40 -13.25 20.81
N GLN A 168 -8.21 -12.79 22.05
CA GLN A 168 -9.31 -12.35 22.93
C GLN A 168 -10.07 -11.14 22.37
N GLY A 169 -9.38 -10.28 21.61
CA GLY A 169 -9.96 -9.15 20.90
C GLY A 169 -10.62 -9.51 19.56
N GLY A 170 -10.63 -10.79 19.17
CA GLY A 170 -11.17 -11.27 17.89
C GLY A 170 -10.24 -11.06 16.69
N LEU A 171 -8.96 -10.79 16.92
CA LEU A 171 -7.95 -10.62 15.87
C LEU A 171 -7.12 -11.90 15.76
N LEU A 172 -7.41 -12.70 14.74
CA LEU A 172 -6.64 -13.92 14.46
C LEU A 172 -5.38 -13.57 13.67
N VAL A 173 -4.23 -14.07 14.15
CA VAL A 173 -2.93 -13.88 13.51
C VAL A 173 -2.56 -15.14 12.75
N GLY A 174 -2.17 -15.00 11.47
CA GLY A 174 -1.69 -16.12 10.65
C GLY A 174 -2.76 -16.83 9.82
N LEU A 175 -3.86 -16.16 9.47
CA LEU A 175 -4.76 -16.66 8.43
C LEU A 175 -4.04 -16.59 7.08
N LEU A 176 -3.49 -17.74 6.65
CA LEU A 176 -2.93 -17.93 5.32
C LEU A 176 -4.04 -18.49 4.43
N TYR A 177 -4.41 -17.75 3.39
CA TYR A 177 -5.26 -18.28 2.33
C TYR A 177 -4.33 -19.00 1.33
N ASN A 178 -4.47 -20.32 1.21
CA ASN A 178 -3.61 -21.14 0.33
C ASN A 178 -3.84 -20.86 -1.17
N GLU A 179 -5.07 -20.47 -1.55
CA GLU A 179 -5.42 -19.97 -2.87
C GLU A 179 -6.52 -18.93 -2.70
N SER A 180 -6.31 -17.71 -3.20
CA SER A 180 -7.28 -16.63 -3.06
C SER A 180 -7.31 -15.73 -4.28
N ILE A 181 -8.51 -15.40 -4.76
CA ILE A 181 -8.71 -14.35 -5.75
C ILE A 181 -8.85 -13.03 -5.01
N VAL A 182 -8.16 -11.99 -5.48
CA VAL A 182 -8.34 -10.63 -4.96
C VAL A 182 -9.74 -10.15 -5.36
N VAL A 183 -10.62 -10.01 -4.37
CA VAL A 183 -11.97 -9.45 -4.54
C VAL A 183 -12.00 -8.03 -3.98
N ARG A 184 -12.49 -7.07 -4.77
CA ARG A 184 -12.67 -5.68 -4.33
C ARG A 184 -14.05 -5.20 -4.76
N VAL A 185 -14.71 -4.46 -3.87
CA VAL A 185 -16.09 -4.00 -4.07
C VAL A 185 -16.16 -2.50 -3.83
N THR A 186 -16.85 -1.77 -4.71
CA THR A 186 -17.19 -0.36 -4.53
C THR A 186 -18.64 -0.14 -4.93
N SER A 187 -19.33 0.77 -4.26
CA SER A 187 -20.76 1.08 -4.50
C SER A 187 -21.00 2.24 -5.45
N CYS A 188 -19.94 2.83 -6.01
CA CYS A 188 -20.03 3.96 -6.94
C CYS A 188 -18.78 4.03 -7.82
N PRO A 189 -18.84 4.75 -8.96
CA PRO A 189 -17.74 4.79 -9.93
C PRO A 189 -16.59 5.72 -9.53
N ASN A 190 -16.56 6.17 -8.27
CA ASN A 190 -15.37 6.82 -7.69
C ASN A 190 -14.31 5.78 -7.26
N VAL A 191 -14.68 4.50 -7.17
CA VAL A 191 -13.73 3.37 -7.17
C VAL A 191 -12.70 3.41 -6.04
N CYS A 192 -13.12 3.85 -4.85
CA CYS A 192 -12.24 4.07 -3.69
C CYS A 192 -11.47 2.81 -3.25
N ALA A 193 -12.07 1.63 -3.45
CA ALA A 193 -11.48 0.33 -3.12
C ALA A 193 -10.59 -0.25 -4.25
N ARG A 194 -10.35 0.50 -5.34
CA ARG A 194 -9.57 0.07 -6.51
C ARG A 194 -10.01 -1.28 -7.14
N PRO A 195 -11.31 -1.55 -7.38
CA PRO A 195 -11.77 -2.82 -7.98
C PRO A 195 -11.30 -3.12 -9.40
N TYR A 196 -10.84 -2.14 -10.18
CA TYR A 196 -10.29 -2.43 -11.52
C TYR A 196 -8.91 -3.11 -11.49
N MET A 197 -8.27 -3.19 -10.32
CA MET A 197 -7.03 -3.94 -10.12
C MET A 197 -7.27 -5.33 -9.50
N ALA A 198 -8.53 -5.73 -9.32
CA ALA A 198 -8.87 -6.98 -8.67
C ALA A 198 -8.94 -8.14 -9.67
N GLY A 199 -8.71 -9.37 -9.20
CA GLY A 199 -9.07 -10.56 -9.98
C GLY A 199 -10.59 -10.66 -10.17
N LEU A 200 -11.36 -10.21 -9.18
CA LEU A 200 -12.81 -9.98 -9.28
C LEU A 200 -13.16 -8.60 -8.71
N GLY A 201 -13.53 -7.67 -9.58
CA GLY A 201 -13.95 -6.32 -9.23
C GLY A 201 -15.46 -6.15 -9.36
N LEU A 202 -16.14 -5.81 -8.26
CA LEU A 202 -17.56 -5.45 -8.29
C LEU A 202 -17.71 -3.94 -8.14
N VAL A 203 -18.36 -3.33 -9.13
CA VAL A 203 -18.74 -1.92 -9.13
C VAL A 203 -20.25 -1.89 -9.31
N GLU A 204 -20.97 -1.90 -8.19
CA GLU A 204 -22.41 -2.04 -8.17
C GLU A 204 -23.09 -0.70 -7.85
N PHE A 205 -24.34 -0.58 -8.32
CA PHE A 205 -25.28 0.49 -7.99
C PHE A 205 -26.34 -0.05 -7.03
#